data_AF-A0AAD9KCP6-F1
#
_entry.id   AF-A0AAD9KCP6-F1
#
_cell.length_a   1.000
_cell.length_b   1.000
_cell.length_c   1.000
_cell.angle_alpha   90.00
_cell.angle_beta   90.00
_cell.angle_gamma   90.00
#
_symmetry.space_group_name_H-M   'P 1'
#
loop_
_entity.id
_entity.type
_entity.pdbx_description
1 polymer ?
#
loop_
_entity_poly.entity_id
_entity_poly.type
_entity_poly.pdbx_seq_one_letter_code
_entity_poly.pdbx_strand_id
1 'polypeptide(L)'
;MYNRFIERIRRNLHVLLAFSPIGDAFRNRLRMFPSLISCCTINWFKAWPEDALELVAHTFFDDVEMSPDLCREAVVMCKHFHESVRALSERYYDTMRRRNYVTPTSYLELIKTFKNLLNKKRLELITLKDRYVVGLEKLEFSESQVSDLDTRVQ
;
A
#
# COMPACT_ATOMS: atom_id res chain seq x y z
N MET A 1 3.25 -24.36 -47.58
CA MET A 1 3.87 -23.12 -47.06
C MET A 1 3.06 -22.50 -45.92
N TYR A 2 1.74 -22.35 -46.08
CA TYR A 2 0.83 -21.76 -45.08
C TYR A 2 0.78 -22.50 -43.72
N ASN A 3 0.75 -23.84 -43.71
CA ASN A 3 0.75 -24.61 -42.45
C ASN A 3 1.99 -24.33 -41.58
N ARG A 4 3.17 -24.22 -42.21
CA ARG A 4 4.43 -23.90 -41.51
C ARG A 4 4.41 -22.48 -40.93
N PHE A 5 3.71 -21.55 -41.56
CA PHE A 5 3.52 -20.20 -41.04
C PHE A 5 2.58 -20.20 -39.82
N ILE A 6 1.44 -20.90 -39.88
CA ILE A 6 0.51 -21.05 -38.75
C ILE A 6 1.20 -21.70 -37.54
N GLU A 7 1.98 -22.76 -37.76
CA GLU A 7 2.70 -23.43 -36.67
C GLU A 7 3.73 -22.53 -35.98
N ARG A 8 4.38 -21.63 -36.72
CA ARG A 8 5.30 -20.66 -36.15
C ARG A 8 4.57 -19.61 -35.32
N ILE A 9 3.40 -19.15 -35.78
CA ILE A 9 2.58 -18.20 -35.02
C ILE A 9 2.07 -18.85 -33.74
N ARG A 10 1.48 -20.04 -33.81
CA ARG A 10 0.94 -20.74 -32.62
C ARG A 10 2.00 -21.03 -31.56
N ARG A 11 3.26 -21.26 -31.96
CA ARG A 11 4.37 -21.48 -31.02
C ARG A 11 4.87 -20.21 -30.34
N ASN A 12 4.80 -19.07 -31.01
CA ASN A 12 5.45 -17.85 -30.56
C ASN A 12 4.49 -16.75 -30.10
N LEU A 13 3.19 -16.85 -30.41
CA LEU A 13 2.18 -15.87 -30.04
C LEU A 13 1.36 -16.37 -28.85
N HIS A 14 1.66 -15.83 -27.67
CA HIS A 14 0.85 -16.02 -26.47
C HIS A 14 0.02 -14.76 -26.23
N VAL A 15 -1.31 -14.89 -26.19
CA VAL A 15 -2.23 -13.78 -25.96
C VAL A 15 -2.82 -13.91 -24.56
N LEU A 16 -2.63 -12.88 -23.72
CA LEU A 16 -3.33 -12.74 -22.45
C LEU A 16 -4.47 -11.73 -22.58
N LEU A 17 -5.63 -12.09 -22.05
CA LEU A 17 -6.81 -11.24 -22.01
C LEU A 17 -7.23 -11.07 -20.55
N ALA A 18 -7.30 -9.83 -20.08
CA ALA A 18 -7.76 -9.49 -18.74
C ALA A 18 -9.19 -8.94 -18.82
N PHE A 19 -10.11 -9.58 -18.10
CA PHE A 19 -11.51 -9.17 -18.05
C PHE A 19 -11.93 -8.94 -16.59
N SER A 20 -12.76 -7.93 -16.37
CA SER A 20 -13.46 -7.79 -15.10
C SER A 20 -14.69 -8.73 -15.09
N PRO A 21 -14.85 -9.58 -14.06
CA PRO A 21 -16.03 -10.45 -13.94
C PRO A 21 -17.28 -9.68 -13.49
N ILE A 22 -17.16 -8.37 -13.23
CA ILE A 22 -18.25 -7.54 -12.70
C ILE A 22 -19.18 -7.12 -13.84
N GLY A 23 -20.46 -7.46 -13.69
CA GLY A 23 -21.54 -7.10 -14.63
C GLY A 23 -21.72 -8.10 -15.78
N ASP A 24 -22.69 -7.80 -16.66
CA ASP A 24 -23.09 -8.75 -17.72
C ASP A 24 -22.18 -8.75 -18.95
N ALA A 25 -21.32 -7.73 -19.09
CA ALA A 25 -20.46 -7.57 -20.27
C ALA A 25 -19.53 -8.76 -20.49
N PHE A 26 -18.92 -9.29 -19.41
CA PHE A 26 -18.05 -10.47 -19.50
C PHE A 26 -18.84 -11.70 -19.96
N ARG A 27 -20.00 -11.95 -19.34
CA ARG A 27 -20.89 -13.06 -19.70
C ARG A 27 -21.36 -12.97 -21.15
N ASN A 28 -21.73 -11.78 -21.62
CA ASN A 28 -22.16 -11.55 -23.00
C ASN A 28 -21.02 -11.79 -24.00
N ARG A 29 -19.80 -11.36 -23.70
CA ARG A 29 -18.61 -11.64 -24.53
C ARG A 29 -18.32 -13.14 -24.61
N LEU A 30 -18.40 -13.87 -23.50
CA LEU A 30 -18.20 -15.32 -23.50
C LEU A 30 -19.25 -16.06 -24.36
N ARG A 31 -20.49 -15.57 -24.41
CA ARG A 31 -21.54 -16.12 -25.28
C ARG A 31 -21.31 -15.79 -26.75
N MET A 32 -20.86 -14.57 -27.05
CA MET A 32 -20.55 -14.14 -28.42
C MET A 32 -19.31 -14.85 -28.98
N PHE A 33 -18.33 -15.19 -28.12
CA PHE A 33 -17.06 -15.79 -28.52
C PHE A 33 -16.76 -17.07 -27.72
N PRO A 34 -17.33 -18.22 -28.11
CA PRO A 34 -17.11 -19.51 -27.43
C PRO A 34 -15.64 -19.94 -27.39
N SER A 35 -14.83 -19.47 -28.35
CA SER A 35 -13.40 -19.76 -28.45
C SER A 35 -12.60 -19.30 -27.23
N LEU A 36 -13.08 -18.29 -26.50
CA LEU A 36 -12.45 -17.83 -25.25
C LEU A 36 -12.52 -18.86 -24.13
N ILE A 37 -13.49 -19.78 -24.17
CA ILE A 37 -13.63 -20.85 -23.19
C ILE A 37 -12.93 -22.12 -23.69
N SER A 38 -13.05 -22.43 -24.98
CA SER A 38 -12.50 -23.68 -25.54
C SER A 38 -11.00 -23.63 -25.81
N CYS A 39 -10.45 -22.46 -26.14
CA CYS A 39 -9.06 -22.31 -26.60
C CYS A 39 -8.16 -21.55 -25.61
N CYS A 40 -8.70 -21.02 -24.51
CA CYS A 40 -7.94 -20.31 -23.50
C CYS A 40 -8.09 -20.99 -22.14
N THR A 41 -7.08 -20.84 -21.28
CA THR A 41 -7.18 -21.26 -19.87
C THR A 41 -7.70 -20.10 -19.04
N ILE A 42 -8.74 -20.33 -18.25
CA ILE A 42 -9.32 -19.31 -17.36
C ILE A 42 -8.57 -19.34 -16.03
N ASN A 43 -8.01 -18.20 -15.63
CA ASN A 43 -7.43 -18.01 -14.31
C ASN A 43 -8.27 -16.99 -13.51
N TRP A 44 -8.71 -17.39 -12.32
CA TRP A 44 -9.56 -16.57 -11.46
C TRP A 44 -8.73 -15.83 -10.40
N PHE A 45 -8.79 -14.50 -10.42
CA PHE A 45 -8.21 -13.67 -9.37
C PHE A 45 -9.23 -13.48 -8.25
N LYS A 46 -8.97 -14.11 -7.11
CA LYS A 46 -9.77 -13.94 -5.89
C LYS A 46 -9.21 -12.79 -5.05
N ALA A 47 -10.01 -12.32 -4.10
CA ALA A 47 -9.53 -11.43 -3.06
C ALA A 47 -8.36 -12.08 -2.31
N TRP A 48 -7.42 -11.26 -1.83
CA TRP A 48 -6.28 -11.76 -1.07
C TRP A 48 -6.75 -12.38 0.25
N PRO A 49 -6.25 -13.58 0.60
CA PRO A 49 -6.45 -14.16 1.93
C PRO A 49 -5.68 -13.34 2.98
N GLU A 50 -6.01 -13.55 4.26
CA GLU A 50 -5.35 -12.88 5.39
C GLU A 50 -3.83 -13.03 5.35
N ASP A 51 -3.33 -14.25 5.14
CA ASP A 51 -1.89 -14.55 5.08
C ASP A 51 -1.18 -13.74 3.99
N ALA A 52 -1.85 -13.50 2.86
CA ALA A 52 -1.29 -12.69 1.77
C ALA A 52 -1.28 -11.20 2.13
N LEU A 53 -2.29 -10.71 2.85
CA LEU A 53 -2.33 -9.33 3.34
C LEU A 53 -1.21 -9.07 4.34
N GLU A 54 -0.94 -10.03 5.23
CA GLU A 54 0.15 -9.96 6.20
C GLU A 54 1.51 -9.99 5.51
N LEU A 55 1.75 -10.94 4.60
CA LEU A 55 3.01 -11.06 3.87
C LEU A 55 3.33 -9.77 3.09
N VAL A 56 2.35 -9.24 2.36
CA VAL A 56 2.52 -8.00 1.60
C VAL A 56 2.79 -6.83 2.54
N ALA A 57 2.07 -6.71 3.65
CA ALA A 57 2.34 -5.63 4.60
C ALA A 57 3.74 -5.75 5.20
N HIS A 58 4.19 -6.94 5.60
CA HIS A 58 5.55 -7.16 6.08
C HIS A 58 6.60 -6.68 5.07
N THR A 59 6.51 -7.15 3.82
CA THR A 59 7.46 -6.74 2.77
C THR A 59 7.45 -5.23 2.51
N PHE A 60 6.30 -4.58 2.68
CA PHE A 60 6.17 -3.12 2.53
C PHE A 60 6.55 -2.34 3.79
N PHE A 61 6.77 -2.97 4.94
CA PHE A 61 7.25 -2.31 6.15
C PHE A 61 8.73 -2.55 6.43
N ASP A 62 9.36 -3.52 5.77
CA ASP A 62 10.79 -3.83 5.89
C ASP A 62 11.70 -2.63 5.59
N ASP A 63 11.26 -1.72 4.72
CA ASP A 63 11.95 -0.49 4.33
C ASP A 63 11.66 0.72 5.25
N VAL A 64 10.91 0.52 6.35
CA VAL A 64 10.65 1.55 7.38
C VAL A 64 11.51 1.28 8.60
N GLU A 65 12.32 2.27 9.02
CA GLU A 65 13.03 2.20 10.29
C GLU A 65 12.04 2.19 11.46
N MET A 66 11.74 1.02 12.01
CA MET A 66 10.88 0.85 13.19
C MET A 66 11.26 -0.40 13.98
N SER A 67 10.88 -0.44 15.26
CA SER A 67 11.08 -1.64 16.09
C SER A 67 10.35 -2.83 15.46
N PRO A 68 10.94 -4.05 15.47
CA PRO A 68 10.29 -5.26 14.98
C PRO A 68 8.91 -5.51 15.60
N ASP A 69 8.74 -5.18 16.89
CA ASP A 69 7.45 -5.30 17.59
C ASP A 69 6.40 -4.35 17.02
N LEU A 70 6.79 -3.10 16.78
CA LEU A 70 5.89 -2.09 16.21
C LEU A 70 5.53 -2.40 14.76
N CYS A 71 6.46 -2.99 14.00
CA CYS A 71 6.19 -3.47 12.64
C CYS A 71 5.11 -4.55 12.64
N ARG A 72 5.22 -5.55 13.53
CA ARG A 72 4.21 -6.61 13.67
C ARG A 72 2.83 -6.05 13.99
N GLU A 73 2.72 -5.14 14.95
CA GLU A 73 1.44 -4.50 15.29
C GLU A 73 0.88 -3.65 14.14
N ALA A 74 1.74 -2.93 13.42
CA ALA A 74 1.32 -2.14 12.26
C ALA A 74 0.75 -3.03 11.13
N VAL A 75 1.37 -4.19 10.89
CA VAL A 75 0.89 -5.18 9.91
C VAL A 75 -0.50 -5.70 10.30
N VAL A 76 -0.68 -6.11 11.56
CA VAL A 76 -1.97 -6.59 12.08
C VAL A 76 -3.04 -5.50 11.95
N MET A 77 -2.70 -4.26 12.27
CA MET A 77 -3.60 -3.11 12.14
C MET A 77 -4.00 -2.85 10.68
N CYS A 78 -3.05 -2.88 9.73
CA CYS A 78 -3.33 -2.70 8.31
C CYS A 78 -4.27 -3.79 7.78
N LYS A 79 -4.03 -5.06 8.14
CA LYS A 79 -4.93 -6.17 7.81
C LYS A 79 -6.33 -5.89 8.33
N HIS A 80 -6.44 -5.59 9.63
CA HIS A 80 -7.72 -5.35 10.29
C HIS A 80 -8.52 -4.21 9.63
N PHE A 81 -7.87 -3.11 9.24
CA PHE A 81 -8.54 -2.03 8.52
C PHE A 81 -9.05 -2.47 7.16
N HIS A 82 -8.27 -3.23 6.39
CA HIS A 82 -8.71 -3.70 5.08
C HIS A 82 -9.94 -4.60 5.18
N GLU A 83 -9.93 -5.55 6.12
CA GLU A 83 -11.04 -6.47 6.31
C GLU A 83 -12.29 -5.78 6.88
N SER A 84 -12.10 -4.84 7.79
CA SER A 84 -13.18 -4.04 8.35
C SER A 84 -13.87 -3.21 7.26
N VAL A 85 -13.10 -2.58 6.37
CA VAL A 85 -13.65 -1.82 5.23
C VAL A 85 -14.37 -2.73 4.25
N ARG A 86 -13.88 -3.96 4.03
CA ARG A 86 -14.59 -4.97 3.21
C ARG A 86 -15.97 -5.29 3.79
N ALA A 87 -16.05 -5.59 5.08
CA ALA A 87 -17.33 -5.86 5.76
C ALA A 87 -18.26 -4.64 5.79
N LEU A 88 -17.71 -3.43 5.99
CA LEU A 88 -18.48 -2.19 5.95
C LEU A 88 -19.02 -1.90 4.55
N SER A 89 -18.26 -2.21 3.50
CA SER A 89 -18.70 -2.02 2.12
C SER A 89 -19.93 -2.87 1.78
N GLU A 90 -20.00 -4.10 2.31
CA GLU A 90 -21.17 -4.97 2.16
C GLU A 90 -22.39 -4.38 2.87
N ARG A 91 -22.24 -3.97 4.14
CA ARG A 91 -23.32 -3.31 4.90
C ARG A 91 -23.80 -2.01 4.24
N TYR A 92 -22.87 -1.26 3.65
CA TYR A 92 -23.18 -0.04 2.91
C TYR A 92 -24.01 -0.34 1.67
N TYR A 93 -23.68 -1.40 0.95
CA TYR A 93 -24.48 -1.86 -0.19
C TYR A 93 -25.89 -2.29 0.24
N ASP A 94 -26.02 -3.01 1.34
CA ASP A 94 -27.33 -3.47 1.83
C ASP A 94 -28.25 -2.30 2.21
N THR A 95 -27.67 -1.25 2.79
CA THR A 95 -28.42 -0.08 3.27
C THR A 95 -28.72 0.93 2.16
N MET A 96 -27.70 1.34 1.40
CA MET A 96 -27.81 2.43 0.41
C MET A 96 -27.91 1.95 -1.04
N ARG A 97 -27.77 0.65 -1.30
CA ARG A 97 -27.72 0.06 -2.66
C ARG A 97 -26.62 0.65 -3.55
N ARG A 98 -25.59 1.26 -2.96
CA ARG A 98 -24.42 1.80 -3.65
C ARG A 98 -23.23 0.88 -3.44
N ARG A 99 -22.59 0.45 -4.54
CA ARG A 99 -21.41 -0.41 -4.47
C ARG A 99 -20.14 0.40 -4.29
N ASN A 100 -19.34 0.01 -3.30
CA ASN A 100 -17.95 0.40 -3.16
C ASN A 100 -17.08 -0.86 -3.31
N TYR A 101 -15.98 -0.77 -4.07
CA TYR A 101 -15.12 -1.92 -4.36
C TYR A 101 -13.82 -1.80 -3.58
N VAL A 102 -13.60 -2.78 -2.71
CA VAL A 102 -12.35 -2.92 -1.97
C VAL A 102 -11.41 -3.79 -2.81
N THR A 103 -10.30 -3.22 -3.26
CA THR A 103 -9.34 -3.91 -4.14
C THR A 103 -7.98 -4.04 -3.46
N PRO A 104 -7.13 -5.01 -3.87
CA PRO A 104 -5.75 -5.07 -3.39
C PRO A 104 -4.97 -3.77 -3.61
N THR A 105 -5.26 -3.04 -4.70
CA THR A 105 -4.66 -1.71 -4.94
C THR A 105 -5.00 -0.72 -3.83
N SER A 106 -6.24 -0.73 -3.34
CA SER A 106 -6.67 0.11 -2.21
C SER A 106 -5.91 -0.24 -0.91
N TYR A 107 -5.56 -1.53 -0.72
CA TYR A 107 -4.72 -1.96 0.41
C TYR A 107 -3.29 -1.44 0.30
N LEU A 108 -2.68 -1.54 -0.87
CA LEU A 108 -1.34 -0.99 -1.10
C LEU A 108 -1.30 0.52 -0.89
N GLU A 109 -2.37 1.22 -1.28
CA GLU A 109 -2.49 2.66 -1.07
C GLU A 109 -2.63 3.02 0.42
N LEU A 110 -3.36 2.21 1.21
CA LEU A 110 -3.43 2.36 2.66
C LEU A 110 -2.02 2.28 3.28
N ILE A 111 -1.21 1.31 2.89
CA ILE A 111 0.15 1.15 3.44
C ILE A 111 1.03 2.33 3.02
N LYS A 112 1.00 2.74 1.74
CA LYS A 112 1.76 3.89 1.24
C LYS A 112 1.39 5.19 1.97
N THR A 113 0.10 5.45 2.13
CA THR A 113 -0.38 6.65 2.83
C THR A 113 0.04 6.65 4.30
N PHE A 114 0.02 5.49 4.96
CA PHE A 114 0.54 5.34 6.32
C PHE A 114 2.05 5.67 6.39
N LYS A 115 2.87 5.11 5.50
CA LYS A 115 4.33 5.39 5.43
C LYS A 115 4.61 6.87 5.20
N ASN A 116 3.89 7.50 4.27
CA ASN A 116 4.02 8.92 3.99
C ASN A 116 3.66 9.79 5.19
N LEU A 117 2.57 9.46 5.89
CA LEU A 117 2.14 10.18 7.08
C LEU A 117 3.16 10.02 8.22
N LEU A 118 3.66 8.81 8.43
CA LEU A 118 4.67 8.52 9.44
C LEU A 118 5.95 9.33 9.21
N ASN A 119 6.46 9.33 7.98
CA ASN A 119 7.67 10.10 7.63
C ASN A 119 7.45 11.60 7.81
N LYS A 120 6.29 12.11 7.39
CA LYS A 120 5.95 13.53 7.59
C LYS A 120 5.94 13.89 9.08
N LYS A 121 5.34 13.05 9.93
CA LYS A 121 5.29 13.29 11.38
C LYS A 121 6.65 13.16 12.05
N ARG A 122 7.49 12.21 11.61
CA ARG A 122 8.88 12.10 12.09
C ARG A 122 9.69 13.34 11.75
N LEU A 123 9.60 13.83 10.52
CA LEU A 123 10.29 15.05 10.10
C LEU A 123 9.83 16.28 10.90
N GLU A 124 8.52 16.44 11.09
CA GLU A 124 7.96 17.51 11.94
C GLU A 124 8.54 17.47 13.36
N LEU A 125 8.61 16.27 13.97
CA LEU A 125 9.17 16.10 15.32
C LEU A 125 10.68 16.33 15.39
N ILE A 126 11.44 15.85 14.41
CA ILE A 126 12.89 16.05 14.33
C ILE A 126 13.21 17.54 14.19
N THR A 127 12.54 18.24 13.26
CA THR A 127 12.73 19.69 13.09
C THR A 127 12.40 20.46 14.37
N LEU A 128 11.34 20.06 15.08
CA LEU A 128 11.00 20.68 16.37
C LEU A 128 12.08 20.42 17.42
N LYS A 129 12.56 19.19 17.53
CA LYS A 129 13.65 18.80 18.44
C LYS A 129 14.91 19.61 18.14
N ASP A 130 15.33 19.67 16.88
CA ASP A 130 16.56 20.37 16.47
C ASP A 130 16.47 21.87 16.81
N ARG A 131 15.30 22.48 16.62
CA ARG A 131 15.06 23.86 17.04
C ARG A 131 15.23 24.05 18.55
N TYR A 132 14.76 23.10 19.37
CA TYR A 132 14.94 23.15 20.82
C TYR A 132 16.42 22.97 21.21
N VAL A 133 17.12 22.03 20.58
CA VAL A 133 18.56 21.79 20.85
C VAL A 133 19.38 23.03 20.52
N VAL A 134 19.19 23.62 19.35
CA VAL A 134 19.87 24.88 18.95
C VAL A 134 19.52 26.01 19.92
N GLY A 135 18.27 26.08 20.39
CA GLY A 135 17.86 27.05 21.40
C GLY A 135 18.61 26.88 22.72
N LEU A 136 18.78 25.63 23.18
CA LEU A 136 19.50 25.30 24.41
C LEU A 136 20.99 25.65 24.30
N GLU A 137 21.63 25.28 23.19
CA GLU A 137 23.04 25.59 22.91
C GLU A 137 23.30 27.11 22.92
N LYS A 138 22.35 27.91 22.41
CA LYS A 138 22.47 29.36 22.44
C LYS A 138 22.35 29.94 23.85
N LEU A 139 21.49 29.36 24.70
CA LEU A 139 21.38 29.77 26.10
C LEU A 139 22.64 29.43 26.88
N GLU A 140 23.17 28.22 26.72
CA GLU A 140 24.42 27.78 27.34
C GLU A 140 25.61 28.66 26.91
N PHE A 141 25.70 29.00 25.62
CA PHE A 141 26.72 29.93 25.12
C PHE A 141 26.61 31.33 25.74
N SER A 142 25.38 31.85 25.92
CA SER A 142 25.19 33.15 26.58
C SER A 142 25.53 33.10 28.07
N GLU A 143 25.21 32.01 28.77
CA GLU A 143 25.60 31.79 30.16
C GLU A 143 27.13 31.80 30.33
N SER A 144 27.85 31.08 29.46
CA SER A 144 29.32 31.05 29.52
C SER A 144 29.93 32.43 29.25
N GLN A 145 29.37 33.20 28.32
CA GLN A 145 29.81 34.57 28.03
C GLN A 145 29.61 35.52 29.22
N VAL A 146 28.47 35.42 29.91
CA VAL A 146 28.17 36.22 31.10
C VAL A 146 29.08 35.84 32.26
N SER A 147 29.31 34.54 32.47
CA SER A 147 30.28 34.07 33.48
C SER A 147 31.68 34.66 33.22
N ASP A 148 32.17 34.62 31.98
CA ASP A 148 33.48 35.20 31.64
C ASP A 148 33.58 36.70 31.86
N LEU A 149 32.47 37.42 31.68
CA LEU A 149 32.37 38.86 31.95
C LEU A 149 32.44 39.14 33.46
N ASP A 150 31.70 38.37 34.28
CA ASP A 150 31.71 38.53 35.73
C ASP A 150 33.10 38.26 36.32
N THR A 151 33.83 37.24 35.84
CA THR A 151 35.21 36.97 36.30
C THR A 151 36.21 38.08 35.94
N ARG A 152 35.93 38.88 34.91
CA ARG A 152 36.80 39.99 34.47
C ARG A 152 36.51 41.31 35.19
N VAL A 153 35.37 41.41 35.87
CA VAL A 153 34.91 42.63 36.55
C VAL A 153 35.29 42.63 38.05
N GLN A 154 35.69 41.49 38.61
CA GLN A 154 36.35 41.37 39.93
C GLN A 154 37.87 41.53 39.83
#